data_AF-A0AAN9ISZ9-F1
#
_entry.id   AF-A0AAN9ISZ9-F1
#
_cell.length_a   1.000
_cell.length_b   1.000
_cell.length_c   1.000
_cell.angle_alpha   90.00
_cell.angle_beta   90.00
_cell.angle_gamma   90.00
#
_symmetry.space_group_name_H-M   'P 1'
#
loop_
_entity.id
_entity.type
_entity.pdbx_description
1 polymer ?
#
loop_
_entity_poly.entity_id
_entity_poly.type
_entity_poly.pdbx_seq_one_letter_code
_entity_poly.pdbx_strand_id
1 'polypeptide(L)'
;MMTDEEVMQKLEEVTKNAQQHQLETLRSILHHNGSVRYLQSFKGSVDVNTYTSVVPLSTYEDYVEYINQMADGNRDPLLSVDPLLGFFYSSGTTSSNMKPKLIPWFDSSLYKATTFIVIQTNQALLQVAMRKAVIKTLGGPQPELANRIRLICEGKNWGGIVYRLWPNIHYVRCVSTGSVQQYYQKLKYYAGDVPILGGDYFSSECCAALNLDIMQPPETTRYTILPITAYFEFLPFNTNEDNDVSKEAVALSSVQVGNMYEVVVTTYNGLYRYKMGDIVRVVGFYNSSPQVEFVMKAPKSPGEILTEKDLISGVKNFQQVLKGVMRIDIVKCASFLEQESRPKQLKVFIEVQEEDNFLEELYFIDGEWLGSYVQGAEG
;
A
#
# COMPACT_ATOMS: atom_id res chain seq x y z
N MET A 1 -29.11 -4.98 -3.59
CA MET A 1 -27.68 -5.32 -3.49
C MET A 1 -27.32 -5.92 -4.83
N MET A 2 -26.31 -5.41 -5.53
CA MET A 2 -25.93 -5.94 -6.85
C MET A 2 -25.42 -7.37 -6.70
N THR A 3 -25.70 -8.23 -7.66
CA THR A 3 -25.14 -9.58 -7.77
C THR A 3 -23.68 -9.52 -8.22
N ASP A 4 -22.92 -10.59 -7.97
CA ASP A 4 -21.52 -10.66 -8.40
C ASP A 4 -21.38 -10.48 -9.93
N GLU A 5 -22.32 -11.02 -10.72
CA GLU A 5 -22.37 -10.82 -12.18
C GLU A 5 -22.60 -9.36 -12.57
N GLU A 6 -23.54 -8.66 -11.92
CA GLU A 6 -23.81 -7.24 -12.17
C GLU A 6 -22.60 -6.36 -11.81
N VAL A 7 -21.90 -6.70 -10.73
CA VAL A 7 -20.67 -6.00 -10.32
C VAL A 7 -19.56 -6.19 -11.35
N MET A 8 -19.36 -7.41 -11.84
CA MET A 8 -18.37 -7.69 -12.89
C MET A 8 -18.74 -7.05 -14.22
N GLN A 9 -20.02 -7.01 -14.60
CA GLN A 9 -20.49 -6.27 -15.77
C GLN A 9 -20.19 -4.77 -15.62
N LYS A 10 -20.38 -4.20 -14.43
CA LYS A 10 -20.07 -2.80 -14.18
C LYS A 10 -18.56 -2.55 -14.28
N LEU A 11 -17.72 -3.43 -13.77
CA LEU A 11 -16.26 -3.37 -13.96
C LEU A 11 -15.88 -3.35 -15.45
N GLU A 12 -16.49 -4.22 -16.25
CA GLU A 12 -16.27 -4.26 -17.70
C GLU A 12 -16.68 -2.96 -18.39
N GLU A 13 -17.85 -2.42 -18.04
CA GLU A 13 -18.34 -1.15 -18.59
C GLU A 13 -17.37 0.00 -18.29
N VAL A 14 -16.98 0.15 -17.02
CA VAL A 14 -16.16 1.29 -16.59
C VAL A 14 -14.75 1.25 -17.14
N THR A 15 -14.21 0.05 -17.37
CA THR A 15 -12.86 -0.13 -17.94
C THR A 15 -12.85 -0.03 -19.46
N LYS A 16 -13.97 -0.26 -20.16
CA LYS A 16 -14.09 -0.08 -21.63
C LYS A 16 -14.15 1.37 -22.07
N ASN A 17 -14.72 2.26 -21.25
CA ASN A 17 -14.89 3.68 -21.57
C ASN A 17 -14.16 4.59 -20.58
N ALA A 18 -12.91 4.27 -20.25
CA ALA A 18 -12.17 4.89 -19.16
C ALA A 18 -12.05 6.41 -19.31
N GLN A 19 -11.74 6.91 -20.52
CA GLN A 19 -11.62 8.34 -20.78
C GLN A 19 -12.94 9.09 -20.54
N GLN A 20 -14.06 8.53 -21.01
CA GLN A 20 -15.37 9.14 -20.81
C GLN A 20 -15.71 9.22 -19.33
N HIS A 21 -15.51 8.12 -18.59
CA HIS A 21 -15.79 8.08 -17.16
C HIS A 21 -14.86 9.00 -16.34
N GLN A 22 -13.63 9.24 -16.78
CA GLN A 22 -12.76 10.24 -16.16
C GLN A 22 -13.33 11.65 -16.30
N LEU A 23 -13.79 12.03 -17.49
CA LEU A 23 -14.41 13.34 -17.72
C LEU A 23 -15.72 13.48 -16.94
N GLU A 24 -16.55 12.44 -16.89
CA GLU A 24 -17.78 12.41 -16.09
C GLU A 24 -17.50 12.52 -14.59
N THR A 25 -16.49 11.81 -14.10
CA THR A 25 -16.04 11.86 -12.71
C THR A 25 -15.58 13.26 -12.35
N LEU A 26 -14.74 13.89 -13.18
CA LEU A 26 -14.30 15.26 -12.95
C LEU A 26 -15.47 16.25 -12.98
N ARG A 27 -16.38 16.15 -13.97
CA ARG A 27 -17.61 16.98 -14.02
C ARG A 27 -18.40 16.83 -12.73
N SER A 28 -18.59 15.60 -12.25
CA SER A 28 -19.35 15.32 -11.04
C SER A 28 -18.67 15.88 -9.79
N ILE A 29 -17.35 15.75 -9.66
CA ILE A 29 -16.59 16.32 -8.55
C ILE A 29 -16.70 17.84 -8.55
N LEU A 30 -16.49 18.50 -9.69
CA LEU A 30 -16.55 19.96 -9.80
C LEU A 30 -17.97 20.51 -9.62
N HIS A 31 -18.99 19.80 -10.09
CA HIS A 31 -20.38 20.16 -9.84
C HIS A 31 -20.71 20.06 -8.35
N HIS A 32 -20.25 19.02 -7.66
CA HIS A 32 -20.53 18.78 -6.24
C HIS A 32 -19.77 19.74 -5.32
N ASN A 33 -18.46 19.88 -5.54
CA ASN A 33 -17.58 20.64 -4.65
C ASN A 33 -17.19 22.02 -5.19
N GLY A 34 -17.70 22.48 -6.33
CA GLY A 34 -17.25 23.74 -6.97
C GLY A 34 -17.40 25.00 -6.10
N SER A 35 -18.26 24.96 -5.09
CA SER A 35 -18.49 26.06 -4.13
C SER A 35 -17.55 26.05 -2.91
N VAL A 36 -16.71 25.04 -2.74
CA VAL A 36 -15.82 24.93 -1.57
C VAL A 36 -14.74 26.00 -1.59
N ARG A 37 -14.28 26.41 -0.40
CA ARG A 37 -13.33 27.53 -0.24
C ARG A 37 -12.03 27.32 -1.02
N TYR A 38 -11.53 26.09 -1.08
CA TYR A 38 -10.32 25.77 -1.83
C TYR A 38 -10.48 26.06 -3.33
N LEU A 39 -11.54 25.56 -3.98
CA LEU A 39 -11.76 25.77 -5.42
C LEU A 39 -12.11 27.22 -5.75
N GLN A 40 -12.86 27.90 -4.87
CA GLN A 40 -13.19 29.32 -5.01
C GLN A 40 -11.97 30.25 -4.89
N SER A 41 -10.84 29.77 -4.38
CA SER A 41 -9.62 30.57 -4.25
C SER A 41 -8.90 30.80 -5.60
N PHE A 42 -9.19 29.98 -6.61
CA PHE A 42 -8.57 30.08 -7.93
C PHE A 42 -9.35 31.04 -8.85
N LYS A 43 -8.62 31.80 -9.66
CA LYS A 43 -9.23 32.78 -10.58
C LYS A 43 -9.67 32.09 -11.87
N GLY A 44 -10.93 32.27 -12.26
CA GLY A 44 -11.52 31.76 -13.49
C GLY A 44 -12.69 30.83 -13.24
N SER A 45 -13.42 30.45 -14.29
CA SER A 45 -14.39 29.36 -14.17
C SER A 45 -13.63 28.05 -14.04
N VAL A 46 -13.93 27.27 -13.01
CA VAL A 46 -13.35 25.93 -12.81
C VAL A 46 -14.34 24.92 -13.39
N ASP A 47 -14.11 24.54 -14.64
CA ASP A 47 -14.85 23.49 -15.34
C ASP A 47 -13.89 22.47 -15.93
N VAL A 48 -14.40 21.38 -16.50
CA VAL A 48 -13.57 20.27 -16.99
C VAL A 48 -12.54 20.67 -18.06
N ASN A 49 -12.78 21.73 -18.83
CA ASN A 49 -11.84 22.18 -19.85
C ASN A 49 -10.77 23.13 -19.28
N THR A 50 -11.09 23.87 -18.22
CA THR A 50 -10.19 24.86 -17.62
C THR A 50 -9.46 24.32 -16.39
N TYR A 51 -9.95 23.22 -15.79
CA TYR A 51 -9.52 22.69 -14.50
C TYR A 51 -8.00 22.57 -14.38
N THR A 52 -7.35 21.89 -15.33
CA THR A 52 -5.90 21.64 -15.30
C THR A 52 -5.05 22.89 -15.54
N SER A 53 -5.63 23.94 -16.13
CA SER A 53 -4.96 25.23 -16.35
C SER A 53 -5.14 26.21 -15.19
N VAL A 54 -6.24 26.06 -14.41
CA VAL A 54 -6.61 26.99 -13.33
C VAL A 54 -6.20 26.46 -11.96
N VAL A 55 -6.37 25.16 -11.72
CA VAL A 55 -6.05 24.51 -10.45
C VAL A 55 -4.62 23.93 -10.56
N PRO A 56 -3.67 24.34 -9.72
CA PRO A 56 -2.30 23.83 -9.76
C PRO A 56 -2.22 22.40 -9.22
N LEU A 57 -1.12 21.71 -9.54
CA LEU A 57 -0.74 20.50 -8.80
C LEU A 57 -0.52 20.85 -7.33
N SER A 58 -0.99 19.99 -6.43
CA SER A 58 -0.93 20.22 -4.99
C SER A 58 -0.19 19.12 -4.24
N THR A 59 0.34 19.45 -3.06
CA THR A 59 0.86 18.51 -2.07
C THR A 59 0.07 18.60 -0.77
N TYR A 60 0.43 17.78 0.21
CA TYR A 60 -0.24 17.79 1.52
C TYR A 60 -0.11 19.14 2.22
N GLU A 61 1.03 19.81 2.03
CA GLU A 61 1.34 21.12 2.62
C GLU A 61 0.32 22.19 2.23
N ASP A 62 -0.22 22.14 1.01
CA ASP A 62 -1.24 23.08 0.53
C ASP A 62 -2.60 22.94 1.26
N TYR A 63 -2.81 21.82 1.96
CA TYR A 63 -4.05 21.52 2.69
C TYR A 63 -3.92 21.70 4.20
N VAL A 64 -2.72 21.87 4.75
CA VAL A 64 -2.47 21.87 6.21
C VAL A 64 -3.33 22.90 6.94
N GLU A 65 -3.47 24.11 6.39
CA GLU A 65 -4.27 25.15 7.02
C GLU A 65 -5.76 24.77 7.08
N TYR A 66 -6.32 24.29 5.96
CA TYR A 66 -7.71 23.84 5.90
C TYR A 66 -7.97 22.65 6.83
N ILE A 67 -7.03 21.70 6.88
CA ILE A 67 -7.09 20.54 7.77
C ILE A 67 -7.09 20.96 9.23
N ASN A 68 -6.20 21.88 9.63
CA ASN A 68 -6.14 22.38 11.00
C ASN A 68 -7.43 23.12 11.38
N GLN A 69 -7.95 23.99 10.50
CA GLN A 69 -9.22 24.66 10.74
C GLN A 69 -10.36 23.66 10.97
N MET A 70 -10.45 22.63 10.13
CA MET A 70 -11.45 21.56 10.31
C MET A 70 -11.24 20.78 11.62
N ALA A 71 -9.99 20.46 11.97
CA ALA A 71 -9.65 19.77 13.22
C ALA A 71 -10.00 20.59 14.47
N ASP A 72 -9.88 21.92 14.38
CA ASP A 72 -10.29 22.87 15.43
C ASP A 72 -11.82 23.09 15.49
N GLY A 73 -12.57 22.41 14.62
CA GLY A 73 -14.03 22.42 14.62
C GLY A 73 -14.69 23.40 13.64
N ASN A 74 -13.94 24.00 12.72
CA ASN A 74 -14.52 24.78 11.63
C ASN A 74 -15.42 23.88 10.75
N ARG A 75 -16.66 24.31 10.51
CA ARG A 75 -17.67 23.59 9.73
C ARG A 75 -17.96 24.22 8.37
N ASP A 76 -17.23 25.27 7.98
CA ASP A 76 -17.30 25.83 6.65
C ASP A 76 -16.93 24.77 5.59
N PRO A 77 -17.50 24.81 4.37
CA PRO A 77 -17.17 23.89 3.29
C PRO A 77 -15.78 24.23 2.70
N LEU A 78 -14.73 23.84 3.41
CA LEU A 78 -13.35 24.19 3.06
C LEU A 78 -12.84 23.37 1.87
N LEU A 79 -12.96 22.05 1.96
CA LEU A 79 -12.47 21.09 0.95
C LEU A 79 -13.58 20.25 0.31
N SER A 80 -14.68 19.99 1.03
CA SER A 80 -15.87 19.30 0.54
C SER A 80 -17.11 20.00 1.09
N VAL A 81 -18.23 19.90 0.36
CA VAL A 81 -19.56 20.33 0.86
C VAL A 81 -20.18 19.30 1.80
N ASP A 82 -19.67 18.07 1.80
CA ASP A 82 -20.18 16.97 2.62
C ASP A 82 -19.70 17.12 4.09
N PRO A 83 -20.45 16.61 5.08
CA PRO A 83 -20.05 16.68 6.48
C PRO A 83 -18.76 15.90 6.76
N LEU A 84 -17.82 16.52 7.49
CA LEU A 84 -16.62 15.84 7.97
C LEU A 84 -16.99 14.82 9.06
N LEU A 85 -16.56 13.57 8.88
CA LEU A 85 -16.74 12.49 9.86
C LEU A 85 -15.50 12.28 10.74
N GLY A 86 -14.32 12.58 10.21
CA GLY A 86 -13.06 12.43 10.93
C GLY A 86 -11.85 12.49 10.00
N PHE A 87 -10.70 12.06 10.50
CA PHE A 87 -9.46 12.01 9.75
C PHE A 87 -8.84 10.62 9.81
N PHE A 88 -8.26 10.17 8.70
CA PHE A 88 -7.38 9.02 8.68
C PHE A 88 -5.92 9.47 8.80
N TYR A 89 -5.17 8.77 9.64
CA TYR A 89 -3.71 8.87 9.62
C TYR A 89 -3.17 8.05 8.45
N SER A 90 -2.56 8.72 7.47
CA SER A 90 -1.81 8.06 6.40
C SER A 90 -0.44 7.64 6.92
N SER A 91 0.10 6.53 6.40
CA SER A 91 1.47 6.09 6.70
C SER A 91 2.53 7.03 6.10
N GLY A 92 2.15 7.86 5.12
CA GLY A 92 3.00 8.93 4.61
C GLY A 92 3.18 10.04 5.64
N THR A 93 4.41 10.52 5.82
CA THR A 93 4.73 11.62 6.73
C THR A 93 4.78 12.96 5.99
N THR A 94 4.47 14.05 6.67
CA THR A 94 4.70 15.41 6.18
C THR A 94 6.20 15.69 5.97
N SER A 95 6.51 16.61 5.06
CA SER A 95 7.89 17.05 4.83
C SER A 95 8.47 17.87 6.00
N SER A 96 7.61 18.58 6.74
CA SER A 96 8.01 19.60 7.71
C SER A 96 8.23 19.11 9.13
N ASN A 97 7.55 18.03 9.57
CA ASN A 97 7.64 17.58 10.97
C ASN A 97 7.57 16.06 11.16
N MET A 98 7.68 15.29 10.06
CA MET A 98 7.63 13.81 10.06
C MET A 98 6.39 13.20 10.74
N LYS A 99 5.32 14.00 10.95
CA LYS A 99 4.05 13.48 11.49
C LYS A 99 3.25 12.78 10.40
N PRO A 100 2.44 11.76 10.73
CA PRO A 100 1.51 11.17 9.79
C PRO A 100 0.56 12.22 9.20
N LYS A 101 0.30 12.15 7.89
CA LYS A 101 -0.67 13.03 7.23
C LYS A 101 -2.09 12.74 7.73
N LEU A 102 -2.86 13.79 7.99
CA LEU A 102 -4.29 13.72 8.34
C LEU A 102 -5.12 13.87 7.05
N ILE A 103 -5.69 12.78 6.57
CA ILE A 103 -6.54 12.79 5.37
C ILE A 103 -8.00 12.93 5.81
N PRO A 104 -8.72 13.98 5.40
CA PRO A 104 -10.10 14.19 5.81
C PRO A 104 -11.03 13.14 5.19
N TRP A 105 -11.97 12.67 6.00
CA TRP A 105 -12.98 11.71 5.58
C TRP A 105 -14.37 12.32 5.74
N PHE A 106 -15.06 12.48 4.62
CA PHE A 106 -16.38 13.10 4.56
C PHE A 106 -17.49 12.07 4.38
N ASP A 107 -18.71 12.40 4.81
CA ASP A 107 -19.91 11.60 4.60
C ASP A 107 -20.45 11.72 3.16
N SER A 108 -19.57 11.55 2.18
CA SER A 108 -19.90 11.73 0.77
C SER A 108 -20.60 10.50 0.20
N SER A 109 -21.87 10.66 -0.19
CA SER A 109 -22.64 9.60 -0.84
C SER A 109 -22.02 9.20 -2.19
N LEU A 110 -21.46 10.16 -2.93
CA LEU A 110 -20.77 9.95 -4.20
C LEU A 110 -19.46 9.17 -4.02
N TYR A 111 -18.65 9.53 -3.01
CA TYR A 111 -17.45 8.76 -2.67
C TYR A 111 -17.79 7.33 -2.25
N LYS A 112 -18.83 7.16 -1.43
CA LYS A 112 -19.30 5.84 -1.01
C LYS A 112 -19.82 5.01 -2.19
N ALA A 113 -20.54 5.60 -3.12
CA ALA A 113 -21.05 4.90 -4.31
C ALA A 113 -19.93 4.42 -5.23
N THR A 114 -18.89 5.24 -5.44
CA THR A 114 -17.76 4.89 -6.30
C THR A 114 -16.85 3.82 -5.64
N THR A 115 -16.59 3.94 -4.34
CA THR A 115 -15.86 2.91 -3.58
C THR A 115 -16.67 1.64 -3.34
N PHE A 116 -18.00 1.70 -3.35
CA PHE A 116 -18.87 0.53 -3.22
C PHE A 116 -18.59 -0.50 -4.32
N ILE A 117 -18.42 -0.07 -5.57
CA ILE A 117 -18.09 -0.98 -6.68
C ILE A 117 -16.74 -1.66 -6.42
N VAL A 118 -15.74 -0.92 -5.93
CA VAL A 118 -14.42 -1.47 -5.57
C VAL A 118 -14.55 -2.55 -4.50
N ILE A 119 -15.26 -2.23 -3.41
CA ILE A 119 -15.44 -3.12 -2.27
C ILE A 119 -16.26 -4.35 -2.68
N GLN A 120 -17.34 -4.17 -3.45
CA GLN A 120 -18.17 -5.27 -3.93
C GLN A 120 -17.44 -6.13 -4.95
N THR A 121 -16.64 -5.57 -5.86
CA THR A 121 -15.85 -6.35 -6.82
C THR A 121 -14.83 -7.20 -6.08
N ASN A 122 -14.13 -6.59 -5.12
CA ASN A 122 -13.22 -7.30 -4.23
C ASN A 122 -13.96 -8.38 -3.43
N GLN A 123 -15.17 -8.12 -2.93
CA GLN A 123 -15.99 -9.14 -2.26
C GLN A 123 -16.49 -10.25 -3.21
N ALA A 124 -16.89 -9.92 -4.44
CA ALA A 124 -17.36 -10.85 -5.46
C ALA A 124 -16.23 -11.80 -5.91
N LEU A 125 -15.02 -11.29 -6.04
CA LEU A 125 -13.81 -12.10 -6.24
C LEU A 125 -13.54 -13.04 -5.05
N LEU A 126 -14.14 -12.80 -3.88
CA LEU A 126 -13.77 -13.42 -2.60
C LEU A 126 -14.93 -14.09 -1.82
N GLN A 127 -16.18 -14.12 -2.31
CA GLN A 127 -17.37 -14.46 -1.50
C GLN A 127 -17.27 -15.80 -0.73
N VAL A 128 -18.05 -15.98 0.35
CA VAL A 128 -17.74 -15.70 1.78
C VAL A 128 -18.48 -16.74 2.64
N ALA A 129 -17.76 -17.60 3.36
CA ALA A 129 -18.31 -18.49 4.40
C ALA A 129 -18.09 -17.98 5.84
N MET A 130 -17.40 -16.85 6.06
CA MET A 130 -16.76 -16.60 7.36
C MET A 130 -17.49 -15.67 8.33
N ARG A 131 -18.60 -15.01 7.95
CA ARG A 131 -19.25 -14.04 8.86
C ARG A 131 -20.16 -14.68 9.92
N LYS A 132 -20.67 -15.90 9.70
CA LYS A 132 -21.53 -16.63 10.67
C LYS A 132 -20.75 -17.44 11.71
N ALA A 133 -19.46 -17.72 11.50
CA ALA A 133 -18.66 -18.59 12.37
C ALA A 133 -18.22 -17.89 13.67
N VAL A 134 -17.83 -16.61 13.60
CA VAL A 134 -17.14 -15.92 14.70
C VAL A 134 -18.02 -15.77 15.95
N ILE A 135 -19.32 -15.52 15.79
CA ILE A 135 -20.25 -15.35 16.93
C ILE A 135 -20.62 -16.70 17.57
N LYS A 136 -20.62 -17.79 16.79
CA LYS A 136 -20.94 -19.15 17.29
C LYS A 136 -19.74 -19.85 17.94
N THR A 137 -18.51 -19.44 17.60
CA THR A 137 -17.27 -20.15 17.98
C THR A 137 -16.74 -19.76 19.37
N LEU A 138 -17.02 -18.55 19.86
CA LEU A 138 -16.55 -18.07 21.17
C LEU A 138 -17.36 -18.65 22.37
N GLY A 139 -17.98 -19.82 22.18
CA GLY A 139 -18.90 -20.51 23.11
C GLY A 139 -18.23 -21.11 24.35
N GLY A 140 -17.42 -20.35 25.07
CA GLY A 140 -16.79 -20.74 26.33
C GLY A 140 -15.44 -21.48 26.19
N PRO A 141 -14.87 -21.97 27.30
CA PRO A 141 -13.58 -22.66 27.31
C PRO A 141 -13.56 -23.91 26.44
N GLN A 142 -12.51 -24.08 25.61
CA GLN A 142 -12.32 -25.25 24.74
C GLN A 142 -10.94 -25.88 25.00
N PRO A 143 -10.79 -26.74 26.03
CA PRO A 143 -9.51 -27.32 26.43
C PRO A 143 -8.84 -28.14 25.33
N GLU A 144 -9.62 -28.88 24.53
CA GLU A 144 -9.11 -29.68 23.41
C GLU A 144 -8.51 -28.81 22.30
N LEU A 145 -9.19 -27.71 21.94
CA LEU A 145 -8.67 -26.74 20.97
C LEU A 145 -7.39 -26.08 21.49
N ALA A 146 -7.37 -25.70 22.78
CA ALA A 146 -6.20 -25.12 23.41
C ALA A 146 -5.00 -26.10 23.41
N ASN A 147 -5.24 -27.38 23.73
CA ASN A 147 -4.21 -28.41 23.67
C ASN A 147 -3.72 -28.67 22.25
N ARG A 148 -4.61 -28.70 21.25
CA ARG A 148 -4.24 -28.82 19.83
C ARG A 148 -3.33 -27.67 19.39
N ILE A 149 -3.70 -26.43 19.71
CA ILE A 149 -2.90 -25.24 19.37
C ILE A 149 -1.54 -25.32 20.07
N ARG A 150 -1.50 -25.68 21.36
CA ARG A 150 -0.26 -25.81 22.12
C ARG A 150 0.70 -26.82 21.47
N LEU A 151 0.21 -28.01 21.14
CA LEU A 151 1.02 -29.05 20.48
C LEU A 151 1.57 -28.60 19.12
N ILE A 152 0.80 -27.81 18.35
CA ILE A 152 1.28 -27.26 17.08
C ILE A 152 2.39 -26.24 17.30
N CYS A 153 2.23 -25.35 18.30
CA CYS A 153 3.18 -24.28 18.61
C CYS A 153 4.44 -24.77 19.34
N GLU A 154 4.38 -25.89 20.07
CA GLU A 154 5.55 -26.56 20.68
C GLU A 154 6.48 -27.20 19.63
N GLY A 155 6.00 -27.39 18.40
CA GLY A 155 6.82 -27.90 17.30
C GLY A 155 7.95 -26.93 16.92
N LYS A 156 9.17 -27.46 16.76
CA LYS A 156 10.35 -26.66 16.36
C LYS A 156 10.27 -26.12 14.93
N ASN A 157 9.60 -26.84 14.02
CA ASN A 157 9.43 -26.41 12.63
C ASN A 157 8.11 -25.64 12.47
N TRP A 158 8.20 -24.39 12.03
CA TRP A 158 7.06 -23.50 11.78
C TRP A 158 6.67 -23.39 10.30
N GLY A 159 7.35 -24.12 9.41
CA GLY A 159 6.94 -24.29 8.03
C GLY A 159 5.49 -24.80 7.95
N GLY A 160 4.68 -24.16 7.11
CA GLY A 160 3.26 -24.50 6.95
C GLY A 160 2.41 -24.37 8.22
N ILE A 161 2.85 -23.61 9.24
CA ILE A 161 2.11 -23.45 10.50
C ILE A 161 0.71 -22.87 10.28
N VAL A 162 0.54 -22.03 9.25
CA VAL A 162 -0.75 -21.42 8.93
C VAL A 162 -1.80 -22.49 8.64
N TYR A 163 -1.50 -23.48 7.82
CA TYR A 163 -2.42 -24.59 7.54
C TYR A 163 -2.64 -25.47 8.78
N ARG A 164 -1.62 -25.71 9.61
CA ARG A 164 -1.77 -26.51 10.83
C ARG A 164 -2.71 -25.87 11.85
N LEU A 165 -2.58 -24.56 12.08
CA LEU A 165 -3.44 -23.80 12.98
C LEU A 165 -4.86 -23.67 12.41
N TRP A 166 -4.96 -23.34 11.12
CA TRP A 166 -6.21 -23.14 10.40
C TRP A 166 -6.35 -24.16 9.26
N PRO A 167 -6.74 -25.42 9.55
CA PRO A 167 -6.80 -26.49 8.53
C PRO A 167 -7.83 -26.24 7.42
N ASN A 168 -8.81 -25.37 7.67
CA ASN A 168 -9.81 -24.96 6.68
C ASN A 168 -9.41 -23.67 5.93
N ILE A 169 -8.16 -23.21 6.07
CA ILE A 169 -7.69 -22.02 5.34
C ILE A 169 -7.58 -22.35 3.85
N HIS A 170 -8.11 -21.46 3.01
CA HIS A 170 -8.05 -21.61 1.56
C HIS A 170 -6.97 -20.75 0.94
N TYR A 171 -6.68 -19.58 1.55
CA TYR A 171 -5.66 -18.65 1.10
C TYR A 171 -5.28 -17.65 2.21
N VAL A 172 -4.13 -16.99 2.02
CA VAL A 172 -3.69 -15.82 2.79
C VAL A 172 -3.76 -14.60 1.87
N ARG A 173 -4.40 -13.50 2.29
CA ARG A 173 -4.44 -12.26 1.49
C ARG A 173 -3.62 -11.16 2.17
N CYS A 174 -2.69 -10.56 1.44
CA CYS A 174 -1.91 -9.43 1.92
C CYS A 174 -1.36 -8.59 0.76
N VAL A 175 -0.97 -7.35 1.06
CA VAL A 175 -0.11 -6.59 0.14
C VAL A 175 1.24 -7.30 0.09
N SER A 176 1.70 -7.65 -1.10
CA SER A 176 2.96 -8.36 -1.33
C SER A 176 3.94 -7.59 -2.22
N THR A 177 3.55 -6.40 -2.69
CA THR A 177 4.33 -5.54 -3.58
C THR A 177 5.07 -4.44 -2.80
N GLY A 178 5.94 -3.70 -3.49
CA GLY A 178 6.74 -2.63 -2.89
C GLY A 178 7.70 -3.18 -1.82
N SER A 179 7.90 -2.43 -0.73
CA SER A 179 8.80 -2.86 0.33
C SER A 179 8.33 -4.05 1.16
N VAL A 180 7.06 -4.45 1.02
CA VAL A 180 6.55 -5.67 1.66
C VAL A 180 7.01 -6.94 0.94
N GLN A 181 7.42 -6.83 -0.33
CA GLN A 181 7.87 -7.97 -1.15
C GLN A 181 9.04 -8.74 -0.53
N GLN A 182 9.92 -8.06 0.24
CA GLN A 182 11.03 -8.71 0.93
C GLN A 182 10.59 -9.79 1.94
N TYR A 183 9.36 -9.69 2.47
CA TYR A 183 8.82 -10.66 3.43
C TYR A 183 8.13 -11.85 2.75
N TYR A 184 7.96 -11.81 1.42
CA TYR A 184 7.18 -12.82 0.69
C TYR A 184 7.73 -14.24 0.89
N GLN A 185 9.05 -14.42 0.86
CA GLN A 185 9.67 -15.74 1.07
C GLN A 185 9.41 -16.30 2.48
N LYS A 186 9.47 -15.45 3.50
CA LYS A 186 9.14 -15.84 4.88
C LYS A 186 7.67 -16.17 5.03
N LEU A 187 6.80 -15.36 4.43
CA LEU A 187 5.38 -15.63 4.41
C LEU A 187 5.10 -16.97 3.72
N LYS A 188 5.79 -17.27 2.62
CA LYS A 188 5.66 -18.54 1.90
C LYS A 188 6.10 -19.73 2.75
N TYR A 189 7.17 -19.59 3.52
CA TYR A 189 7.59 -20.60 4.49
C TYR A 189 6.49 -20.92 5.51
N TYR A 190 5.90 -19.90 6.17
CA TYR A 190 4.83 -20.12 7.15
C TYR A 190 3.51 -20.57 6.52
N ALA A 191 3.19 -20.09 5.32
CA ALA A 191 2.00 -20.47 4.57
C ALA A 191 2.09 -21.90 4.03
N GLY A 192 3.29 -22.37 3.69
CA GLY A 192 3.51 -23.63 2.99
C GLY A 192 2.80 -23.63 1.63
N ASP A 193 1.97 -24.64 1.40
CA ASP A 193 1.21 -24.80 0.15
C ASP A 193 0.00 -23.87 0.05
N VAL A 194 -0.38 -23.19 1.14
CA VAL A 194 -1.50 -22.24 1.13
C VAL A 194 -1.20 -21.11 0.12
N PRO A 195 -2.09 -20.85 -0.85
CA PRO A 195 -1.94 -19.74 -1.79
C PRO A 195 -1.89 -18.40 -1.07
N ILE A 196 -1.00 -17.51 -1.54
CA ILE A 196 -0.92 -16.12 -1.08
C ILE A 196 -1.50 -15.25 -2.19
N LEU A 197 -2.62 -14.57 -1.91
CA LEU A 197 -3.31 -13.71 -2.86
C LEU A 197 -2.87 -12.25 -2.68
N GLY A 198 -2.61 -11.59 -3.80
CA GLY A 198 -2.27 -10.18 -3.82
C GLY A 198 -3.42 -9.29 -3.33
N GLY A 199 -3.07 -8.27 -2.54
CA GLY A 199 -3.97 -7.17 -2.18
C GLY A 199 -4.26 -6.24 -3.36
N ASP A 200 -5.14 -5.26 -3.14
CA ASP A 200 -5.41 -4.16 -4.08
C ASP A 200 -4.49 -2.96 -3.82
N TYR A 201 -4.51 -1.99 -4.73
CA TYR A 201 -3.75 -0.75 -4.59
C TYR A 201 -4.62 0.38 -4.05
N PHE A 202 -4.57 0.55 -2.73
CA PHE A 202 -5.31 1.58 -1.97
C PHE A 202 -4.39 2.46 -1.14
N SER A 203 -4.83 3.69 -0.90
CA SER A 203 -4.28 4.58 0.13
C SER A 203 -5.41 5.26 0.93
N SER A 204 -5.03 6.00 1.98
CA SER A 204 -5.99 6.81 2.74
C SER A 204 -6.62 7.92 1.90
N GLU A 205 -5.92 8.41 0.87
CA GLU A 205 -6.37 9.44 -0.07
C GLU A 205 -7.31 8.91 -1.15
N CYS A 206 -7.08 7.68 -1.64
CA CYS A 206 -7.87 7.12 -2.74
C CYS A 206 -7.79 5.58 -2.84
N CYS A 207 -8.93 4.95 -3.13
CA CYS A 207 -8.97 3.57 -3.62
C CYS A 207 -8.66 3.54 -5.13
N ALA A 208 -7.37 3.55 -5.49
CA ALA A 208 -6.93 3.85 -6.84
C ALA A 208 -7.15 2.71 -7.86
N ALA A 209 -6.79 1.47 -7.51
CA ALA A 209 -6.79 0.37 -8.47
C ALA A 209 -7.02 -1.01 -7.84
N LEU A 210 -7.52 -1.94 -8.65
CA LEU A 210 -7.77 -3.34 -8.25
C LEU A 210 -6.72 -4.28 -8.81
N ASN A 211 -6.37 -5.31 -8.04
CA ASN A 211 -5.66 -6.46 -8.59
C ASN A 211 -6.68 -7.45 -9.19
N LEU A 212 -6.77 -7.49 -10.52
CA LEU A 212 -7.70 -8.40 -11.21
C LEU A 212 -7.15 -9.82 -11.37
N ASP A 213 -5.86 -10.02 -11.16
CA ASP A 213 -5.20 -11.33 -11.24
C ASP A 213 -4.49 -11.63 -9.90
N ILE A 214 -5.33 -11.89 -8.89
CA ILE A 214 -4.93 -12.02 -7.48
C ILE A 214 -4.01 -13.21 -7.20
N MET A 215 -3.88 -14.14 -8.14
CA MET A 215 -3.04 -15.34 -8.03
C MET A 215 -1.61 -15.12 -8.52
N GLN A 216 -1.33 -13.99 -9.20
CA GLN A 216 0.00 -13.70 -9.69
C GLN A 216 1.01 -13.58 -8.55
N PRO A 217 2.27 -13.98 -8.78
CA PRO A 217 3.33 -13.70 -7.83
C PRO A 217 3.53 -12.18 -7.67
N PRO A 218 4.12 -11.74 -6.55
CA PRO A 218 4.32 -10.32 -6.27
C PRO A 218 5.09 -9.58 -7.37
N GLU A 219 6.05 -10.24 -8.01
CA GLU A 219 6.91 -9.68 -9.05
C GLU A 219 6.16 -9.26 -10.32
N THR A 220 5.02 -9.89 -10.60
CA THR A 220 4.21 -9.64 -11.81
C THR A 220 2.84 -9.06 -11.46
N THR A 221 2.64 -8.72 -10.19
CA THR A 221 1.38 -8.14 -9.71
C THR A 221 1.18 -6.76 -10.34
N ARG A 222 0.04 -6.60 -11.00
CA ARG A 222 -0.37 -5.38 -11.69
C ARG A 222 -1.76 -4.96 -11.24
N TYR A 223 -1.98 -3.66 -11.21
CA TYR A 223 -3.21 -3.06 -10.72
C TYR A 223 -3.93 -2.34 -11.85
N THR A 224 -5.22 -2.60 -12.02
CA THR A 224 -6.06 -1.93 -13.00
C THR A 224 -6.69 -0.71 -12.35
N ILE A 225 -6.33 0.49 -12.81
CA ILE A 225 -6.90 1.75 -12.32
C ILE A 225 -8.41 1.73 -12.58
N LEU A 226 -9.20 2.20 -11.62
CA LEU A 226 -10.64 2.29 -11.79
C LEU A 226 -11.06 3.72 -12.12
N PRO A 227 -11.50 4.01 -13.35
CA PRO A 227 -11.72 5.38 -13.83
C PRO A 227 -12.84 6.17 -13.11
N ILE A 228 -13.58 5.53 -12.21
CA ILE A 228 -14.71 6.14 -11.51
C ILE A 228 -14.41 6.50 -10.05
N THR A 229 -13.28 6.04 -9.49
CA THR A 229 -12.99 6.21 -8.05
C THR A 229 -12.41 7.59 -7.73
N ALA A 230 -11.69 8.18 -8.69
CA ALA A 230 -11.18 9.54 -8.68
C ALA A 230 -10.92 9.98 -10.12
N TYR A 231 -10.71 11.28 -10.33
CA TYR A 231 -10.08 11.76 -11.55
C TYR A 231 -8.56 11.62 -11.41
N PHE A 232 -7.91 10.97 -12.36
CA PHE A 232 -6.51 10.61 -12.37
C PHE A 232 -5.74 11.36 -13.45
N GLU A 233 -4.65 11.99 -13.04
CA GLU A 233 -3.62 12.52 -13.91
C GLU A 233 -2.30 11.80 -13.59
N PHE A 234 -1.37 11.83 -14.54
CA PHE A 234 -0.09 11.12 -14.44
C PHE A 234 1.04 12.07 -14.78
N LEU A 235 1.86 12.40 -13.79
CA LEU A 235 3.00 13.30 -13.96
C LEU A 235 4.22 12.46 -14.42
N PRO A 236 4.79 12.69 -15.61
CA PRO A 236 5.91 11.88 -16.10
C PRO A 236 7.11 11.91 -15.15
N PHE A 237 7.67 10.73 -14.84
CA PHE A 237 8.77 10.58 -13.89
C PHE A 237 9.98 9.89 -14.54
N ASN A 238 11.17 10.44 -14.35
CA ASN A 238 12.43 9.83 -14.80
C ASN A 238 13.43 9.80 -13.63
N THR A 239 14.14 8.68 -13.47
CA THR A 239 15.14 8.51 -12.41
C THR A 239 16.45 9.26 -12.66
N ASN A 240 16.75 9.60 -13.92
CA ASN A 240 18.07 10.10 -14.34
C ASN A 240 18.09 11.57 -14.77
N GLU A 241 16.94 12.24 -14.79
CA GLU A 241 16.83 13.67 -15.09
C GLU A 241 16.52 14.41 -13.79
N ASP A 242 17.04 15.63 -13.64
CA ASP A 242 16.42 16.58 -12.71
C ASP A 242 14.94 16.59 -13.09
N ASN A 243 14.08 16.11 -12.17
CA ASN A 243 12.64 16.04 -12.39
C ASN A 243 12.13 17.48 -12.46
N ASP A 244 12.28 18.05 -13.65
CA ASP A 244 12.04 19.44 -13.94
C ASP A 244 10.55 19.73 -13.69
N VAL A 245 10.31 20.89 -13.09
CA VAL A 245 9.00 21.38 -12.67
C VAL A 245 8.11 21.71 -13.90
N SER A 246 8.63 21.50 -15.11
CA SER A 246 8.03 21.86 -16.40
C SER A 246 7.23 20.73 -17.09
N LYS A 247 7.19 19.50 -16.55
CA LYS A 247 6.43 18.42 -17.19
C LYS A 247 4.95 18.52 -16.82
N GLU A 248 4.08 18.72 -17.81
CA GLU A 248 2.63 18.73 -17.62
C GLU A 248 2.12 17.32 -17.29
N ALA A 249 1.22 17.21 -16.32
CA ALA A 249 0.55 15.96 -16.03
C ALA A 249 -0.37 15.57 -17.19
N VAL A 250 -0.33 14.28 -17.57
CA VAL A 250 -1.13 13.75 -18.68
C VAL A 250 -2.38 13.05 -18.17
N ALA A 251 -3.44 13.05 -18.97
CA ALA A 251 -4.67 12.35 -18.63
C ALA A 251 -4.49 10.82 -18.64
N LEU A 252 -5.36 10.10 -17.93
CA LEU A 252 -5.38 8.64 -17.85
C LEU A 252 -5.30 7.92 -19.20
N SER A 253 -5.93 8.44 -20.25
CA SER A 253 -5.92 7.84 -21.59
C SER A 253 -4.65 8.13 -22.41
N SER A 254 -3.79 9.05 -21.95
CA SER A 254 -2.60 9.50 -22.68
C SER A 254 -1.30 8.90 -22.17
N VAL A 255 -1.38 8.00 -21.19
CA VAL A 255 -0.21 7.31 -20.64
C VAL A 255 0.37 6.30 -21.63
N GLN A 256 1.68 6.06 -21.53
CA GLN A 256 2.39 5.15 -22.45
C GLN A 256 2.97 3.95 -21.70
N VAL A 257 2.84 2.77 -22.29
CA VAL A 257 3.40 1.52 -21.74
C VAL A 257 4.92 1.64 -21.64
N GLY A 258 5.46 1.17 -20.52
CA GLY A 258 6.89 1.19 -20.20
C GLY A 258 7.32 2.44 -19.42
N ASN A 259 6.58 3.54 -19.54
CA ASN A 259 6.92 4.80 -18.88
C ASN A 259 6.50 4.81 -17.40
N MET A 260 7.21 5.62 -16.61
CA MET A 260 6.96 5.83 -15.19
C MET A 260 6.28 7.17 -14.96
N TYR A 261 5.36 7.20 -14.00
CA TYR A 261 4.59 8.39 -13.67
C TYR A 261 4.37 8.49 -12.16
N GLU A 262 4.36 9.70 -11.63
CA GLU A 262 3.77 9.99 -10.33
C GLU A 262 2.24 10.11 -10.47
N VAL A 263 1.50 9.40 -9.62
CA VAL A 263 0.03 9.42 -9.64
C VAL A 263 -0.49 10.71 -9.00
N VAL A 264 -1.37 11.40 -9.73
CA VAL A 264 -2.05 12.62 -9.29
C VAL A 264 -3.56 12.37 -9.25
N VAL A 265 -4.21 12.76 -8.16
CA VAL A 265 -5.65 12.47 -7.94
C VAL A 265 -6.47 13.71 -7.62
N THR A 266 -7.70 13.73 -8.13
CA THR A 266 -8.78 14.60 -7.70
C THR A 266 -9.94 13.76 -7.21
N THR A 267 -10.37 13.95 -5.96
CA THR A 267 -11.31 13.05 -5.28
C THR A 267 -12.57 13.78 -4.82
N TYR A 268 -13.66 13.03 -4.61
CA TYR A 268 -14.88 13.55 -3.98
C TYR A 268 -14.65 14.03 -2.54
N ASN A 269 -13.61 13.51 -1.87
CA ASN A 269 -13.22 13.87 -0.50
C ASN A 269 -12.31 15.11 -0.44
N GLY A 270 -12.28 15.94 -1.49
CA GLY A 270 -11.72 17.30 -1.40
C GLY A 270 -10.21 17.40 -1.59
N LEU A 271 -9.57 16.40 -2.19
CA LEU A 271 -8.21 16.52 -2.73
C LEU A 271 -8.30 16.88 -4.21
N TYR A 272 -7.52 17.85 -4.67
CA TYR A 272 -7.61 18.42 -6.01
C TYR A 272 -6.21 18.49 -6.63
N ARG A 273 -5.99 17.76 -7.72
CA ARG A 273 -4.69 17.57 -8.39
C ARG A 273 -3.58 17.24 -7.39
N TYR A 274 -3.92 16.42 -6.40
CA TYR A 274 -3.04 16.05 -5.30
C TYR A 274 -2.05 14.99 -5.75
N LYS A 275 -0.76 15.30 -5.57
CA LYS A 275 0.34 14.36 -5.81
C LYS A 275 0.33 13.28 -4.72
N MET A 276 0.02 12.05 -5.12
CA MET A 276 -0.08 10.91 -4.21
C MET A 276 1.30 10.50 -3.65
N GLY A 277 2.38 10.84 -4.37
CA GLY A 277 3.74 10.43 -4.05
C GLY A 277 4.02 8.97 -4.40
N ASP A 278 3.23 8.38 -5.29
CA ASP A 278 3.41 7.01 -5.77
C ASP A 278 3.91 7.03 -7.20
N ILE A 279 5.08 6.44 -7.44
CA ILE A 279 5.62 6.23 -8.78
C ILE A 279 5.17 4.86 -9.26
N VAL A 280 4.46 4.87 -10.37
CA VAL A 280 3.95 3.67 -11.02
C VAL A 280 4.48 3.55 -12.44
N ARG A 281 4.63 2.31 -12.92
CA ARG A 281 4.95 2.01 -14.31
C ARG A 281 3.72 1.49 -15.02
N VAL A 282 3.40 2.03 -16.18
CA VAL A 282 2.32 1.48 -17.02
C VAL A 282 2.83 0.24 -17.72
N VAL A 283 2.17 -0.89 -17.53
CA VAL A 283 2.59 -2.20 -18.08
C VAL A 283 1.62 -2.78 -19.10
N GLY A 284 0.45 -2.17 -19.23
CA GLY A 284 -0.54 -2.56 -20.22
C GLY A 284 -1.86 -1.85 -19.98
N PHE A 285 -2.92 -2.41 -20.56
CA PHE A 285 -4.28 -1.92 -20.41
C PHE A 285 -5.23 -3.09 -20.21
N TYR A 286 -6.19 -2.92 -19.31
CA TYR A 286 -7.37 -3.78 -19.22
C TYR A 286 -8.51 -3.01 -19.88
N ASN A 287 -8.97 -3.51 -21.04
CA ASN A 287 -9.81 -2.74 -21.95
C ASN A 287 -9.12 -1.39 -22.29
N SER A 288 -9.70 -0.26 -21.88
CA SER A 288 -9.11 1.07 -22.06
C SER A 288 -8.47 1.64 -20.79
N SER A 289 -8.56 0.95 -19.66
CA SER A 289 -8.01 1.42 -18.39
C SER A 289 -6.56 0.96 -18.19
N PRO A 290 -5.62 1.84 -17.79
CA PRO A 290 -4.23 1.45 -17.56
C PRO A 290 -4.07 0.37 -16.50
N GLN A 291 -3.20 -0.58 -16.78
CA GLN A 291 -2.62 -1.49 -15.79
C GLN A 291 -1.26 -0.96 -15.37
N VAL A 292 -1.05 -0.84 -14.06
CA VAL A 292 0.14 -0.25 -13.48
C VAL A 292 0.81 -1.17 -12.46
N GLU A 293 2.13 -1.10 -12.40
CA GLU A 293 2.95 -1.69 -11.34
C GLU A 293 3.44 -0.60 -10.40
N PHE A 294 3.36 -0.85 -9.10
CA PHE A 294 3.97 0.05 -8.11
C PHE A 294 5.50 -0.07 -8.18
N VAL A 295 6.19 1.05 -8.39
CA VAL A 295 7.66 1.08 -8.47
C VAL A 295 8.27 1.50 -7.15
N MET A 296 7.88 2.68 -6.64
CA MET A 296 8.42 3.26 -5.40
C MET A 296 7.59 4.46 -4.95
N LYS A 297 7.83 4.93 -3.73
CA LYS A 297 7.40 6.28 -3.32
C LYS A 297 8.29 7.34 -3.98
N ALA A 298 7.68 8.46 -4.36
CA ALA A 298 8.39 9.60 -4.91
C ALA A 298 9.42 10.12 -3.88
N PRO A 299 10.62 10.55 -4.33
CA PRO A 299 11.63 11.10 -3.43
C PRO A 299 11.12 12.34 -2.70
N LYS A 300 11.51 12.53 -1.45
CA LYS A 300 11.05 13.68 -0.64
C LYS A 300 11.77 14.97 -0.99
N SER A 301 12.95 14.88 -1.62
CA SER A 301 13.74 16.05 -2.01
C SER A 301 14.42 15.85 -3.38
N PRO A 302 14.62 16.92 -4.17
CA PRO A 302 15.25 16.84 -5.50
C PRO A 302 16.72 16.37 -5.55
N GLY A 303 17.33 16.03 -4.41
CA GLY A 303 18.71 15.52 -4.32
C GLY A 303 18.82 14.17 -3.63
N GLU A 304 17.70 13.47 -3.43
CA GLU A 304 17.68 12.13 -2.86
C GLU A 304 18.06 11.12 -3.95
N ILE A 305 19.36 10.84 -4.04
CA ILE A 305 19.97 9.93 -5.04
C ILE A 305 19.66 8.45 -4.71
N LEU A 306 19.33 8.15 -3.45
CA LEU A 306 19.09 6.81 -2.95
C LEU A 306 17.60 6.61 -2.67
N THR A 307 16.95 5.77 -3.46
CA THR A 307 15.54 5.42 -3.29
C THR A 307 15.36 4.21 -2.37
N GLU A 308 14.15 3.99 -1.86
CA GLU A 308 13.79 2.77 -1.13
C GLU A 308 14.09 1.50 -1.96
N LYS A 309 13.90 1.56 -3.28
CA LYS A 309 14.20 0.47 -4.19
C LYS A 309 15.71 0.17 -4.28
N ASP A 310 16.54 1.20 -4.31
CA ASP A 310 18.01 1.04 -4.34
C ASP A 310 18.51 0.44 -3.04
N LEU A 311 17.98 0.89 -1.90
CA LEU A 311 18.26 0.33 -0.59
C LEU A 311 17.88 -1.15 -0.53
N ILE A 312 16.64 -1.51 -0.90
CA ILE A 312 16.18 -2.91 -0.88
C ILE A 312 17.01 -3.78 -1.82
N SER A 313 17.38 -3.27 -3.00
CA SER A 313 18.25 -3.98 -3.94
C SER A 313 19.65 -4.21 -3.36
N GLY A 314 20.22 -3.20 -2.71
CA GLY A 314 21.49 -3.29 -2.00
C GLY A 314 21.45 -4.32 -0.86
N VAL A 315 20.40 -4.28 -0.03
CA VAL A 315 20.18 -5.25 1.06
C VAL A 315 20.02 -6.67 0.51
N LYS A 316 19.30 -6.86 -0.61
CA LYS A 316 19.13 -8.16 -1.26
C LYS A 316 20.46 -8.72 -1.80
N ASN A 317 21.30 -7.88 -2.40
CA ASN A 317 22.63 -8.31 -2.83
C ASN A 317 23.51 -8.68 -1.65
N PHE A 318 23.44 -7.92 -0.55
CA PHE A 318 24.15 -8.22 0.69
C PHE A 318 23.66 -9.52 1.34
N GLN A 319 22.34 -9.78 1.35
CA GLN A 319 21.74 -11.03 1.81
C GLN A 319 22.35 -12.25 1.11
N GLN A 320 22.56 -12.18 -0.21
CA GLN A 320 23.17 -13.29 -0.98
C GLN A 320 24.59 -13.60 -0.49
N VAL A 321 25.38 -12.58 -0.17
CA VAL A 321 26.75 -12.74 0.37
C VAL A 321 26.70 -13.34 1.77
N LEU A 322 25.81 -12.85 2.64
CA LEU A 322 25.66 -13.35 4.01
C LEU A 322 25.22 -14.82 4.04
N LYS A 323 24.28 -15.23 3.19
CA LYS A 323 23.91 -16.66 3.07
C LYS A 323 25.08 -17.50 2.60
N GLY A 324 25.82 -17.04 1.58
CA GLY A 324 26.91 -17.80 0.98
C GLY A 324 28.10 -18.03 1.90
N VAL A 325 28.38 -17.07 2.80
CA VAL A 325 29.59 -17.10 3.65
C VAL A 325 29.27 -17.52 5.08
N MET A 326 28.16 -17.04 5.65
CA MET A 326 27.89 -17.14 7.09
C MET A 326 26.58 -17.86 7.42
N ARG A 327 25.79 -18.31 6.42
CA ARG A 327 24.45 -18.89 6.65
C ARG A 327 23.56 -17.99 7.51
N ILE A 328 23.62 -16.68 7.26
CA ILE A 328 22.87 -15.68 8.01
C ILE A 328 21.74 -15.11 7.16
N ASP A 329 20.55 -15.03 7.77
CA ASP A 329 19.36 -14.41 7.21
C ASP A 329 19.11 -13.01 7.78
N ILE A 330 18.91 -12.01 6.90
CA ILE A 330 18.44 -10.70 7.31
C ILE A 330 16.97 -10.80 7.70
N VAL A 331 16.69 -10.46 8.96
CA VAL A 331 15.35 -10.47 9.52
C VAL A 331 14.58 -9.23 9.08
N LYS A 332 15.25 -8.09 9.24
CA LYS A 332 14.70 -6.75 9.05
C LYS A 332 15.85 -5.80 8.74
N CYS A 333 15.58 -4.75 7.98
CA CYS A 333 16.52 -3.65 7.82
C CYS A 333 15.82 -2.31 8.10
N ALA A 334 16.58 -1.37 8.62
CA ALA A 334 16.21 0.03 8.73
C ALA A 334 17.36 0.89 8.22
N SER A 335 17.07 2.04 7.63
CA SER A 335 18.11 2.95 7.17
C SER A 335 17.88 4.35 7.68
N PHE A 336 18.98 5.06 7.91
CA PHE A 336 18.98 6.45 8.32
C PHE A 336 20.07 7.20 7.54
N LEU A 337 19.69 8.31 6.90
CA LEU A 337 20.64 9.19 6.24
C LEU A 337 21.14 10.23 7.25
N GLU A 338 22.42 10.16 7.59
CA GLU A 338 23.03 11.07 8.56
C GLU A 338 23.34 12.42 7.90
N GLN A 339 22.46 13.39 8.10
CA GLN A 339 22.55 14.71 7.46
C GLN A 339 23.74 15.56 7.94
N GLU A 340 24.25 15.31 9.14
CA GLU A 340 25.34 16.08 9.75
C GLU A 340 26.74 15.62 9.29
N SER A 341 26.84 14.47 8.63
CA SER A 341 28.10 13.92 8.14
C SER A 341 28.56 14.56 6.82
N ARG A 342 29.87 14.78 6.65
CA ARG A 342 30.50 15.19 5.39
C ARG A 342 31.66 14.24 5.04
N PRO A 343 31.54 13.41 3.99
CA PRO A 343 30.39 13.25 3.08
C PRO A 343 29.16 12.65 3.79
N LYS A 344 27.95 12.90 3.25
CA LYS A 344 26.71 12.31 3.78
C LYS A 344 26.82 10.80 3.79
N GLN A 345 26.50 10.18 4.92
CA GLN A 345 26.55 8.72 5.09
C GLN A 345 25.14 8.15 5.25
N LEU A 346 24.82 7.12 4.46
CA LEU A 346 23.66 6.28 4.68
C LEU A 346 24.06 5.17 5.66
N LYS A 347 23.44 5.15 6.84
CA LYS A 347 23.58 4.07 7.82
C LYS A 347 22.45 3.06 7.61
N VAL A 348 22.81 1.80 7.42
CA VAL A 348 21.85 0.69 7.30
C VAL A 348 22.02 -0.21 8.52
N PHE A 349 20.97 -0.31 9.32
CA PHE A 349 20.85 -1.21 10.45
C PHE A 349 20.20 -2.51 9.95
N ILE A 350 20.83 -3.62 10.26
CA ILE A 350 20.42 -4.94 9.78
C ILE A 350 20.24 -5.82 11.00
N GLU A 351 19.02 -6.31 11.18
CA GLU A 351 18.72 -7.38 12.12
C GLU A 351 18.96 -8.70 11.40
N VAL A 352 19.76 -9.58 12.00
CA VAL A 352 20.18 -10.84 11.40
C VAL A 352 19.82 -12.02 12.29
N GLN A 353 19.62 -13.19 11.69
CA GLN A 353 19.37 -14.45 12.35
C GLN A 353 20.21 -15.53 11.66
N GLU A 354 20.97 -16.31 12.41
CA GLU A 354 21.69 -17.48 11.87
C GLU A 354 20.69 -18.56 11.43
N GLU A 355 20.93 -19.20 10.28
CA GLU A 355 20.08 -20.29 9.77
C GLU A 355 20.01 -21.46 10.77
N ASP A 356 21.01 -21.63 11.63
CA ASP A 356 21.03 -22.67 12.67
C ASP A 356 19.96 -22.46 13.75
N ASN A 357 19.37 -21.26 13.87
CA ASN A 357 18.21 -21.03 14.76
C ASN A 357 16.86 -21.52 14.18
N PHE A 358 16.83 -22.18 13.02
CA PHE A 358 15.68 -23.00 12.62
C PHE A 358 15.81 -24.48 13.02
N LEU A 359 16.99 -24.94 13.46
CA LEU A 359 17.23 -26.35 13.79
C LEU A 359 17.95 -26.63 15.13
N GLU A 360 18.57 -25.67 15.80
CA GLU A 360 19.23 -25.89 17.10
C GLU A 360 19.01 -24.75 18.10
N GLU A 361 17.78 -24.56 18.58
CA GLU A 361 17.61 -24.25 20.01
C GLU A 361 17.68 -25.57 20.78
N LEU A 362 18.91 -25.91 21.17
CA LEU A 362 19.25 -26.94 22.14
C LEU A 362 19.85 -26.24 23.38
N TYR A 363 19.11 -26.41 24.48
CA TYR A 363 19.48 -26.22 25.88
C TYR A 363 19.59 -24.80 26.43
N PHE A 364 18.50 -24.36 27.07
CA PHE A 364 18.54 -23.96 28.49
C PHE A 364 17.21 -24.33 29.14
N ILE A 365 17.18 -25.43 29.89
CA ILE A 365 16.12 -25.76 30.85
C ILE A 365 16.81 -26.05 32.18
N ASP A 366 16.41 -25.26 33.18
CA ASP A 366 16.49 -25.45 34.62
C ASP A 366 17.83 -25.87 35.26
N GLY A 367 18.44 -24.86 35.90
CA GLY A 367 18.84 -24.90 37.30
C GLY A 367 19.43 -26.21 37.85
N GLU A 368 20.74 -26.11 38.14
CA GLU A 368 21.57 -27.05 38.92
C GLU A 368 22.18 -28.23 38.14
N TRP A 369 23.51 -28.29 38.10
CA TRP A 369 24.27 -29.33 38.83
C TRP A 369 25.76 -28.98 38.96
N LEU A 370 26.16 -28.83 40.23
CA LEU A 370 27.40 -29.26 40.91
C LEU A 370 28.68 -29.56 40.08
N GLY A 371 29.74 -28.77 40.36
CA GLY A 371 31.00 -29.28 40.92
C GLY A 371 31.95 -30.19 40.10
N SER A 372 33.05 -29.56 39.64
CA SER A 372 34.48 -29.98 39.67
C SER A 372 34.99 -31.32 39.06
N TYR A 373 35.97 -31.14 38.15
CA TYR A 373 37.28 -31.82 38.00
C TYR A 373 37.36 -33.34 37.68
N VAL A 374 38.01 -33.72 36.55
CA VAL A 374 39.40 -34.27 36.44
C VAL A 374 39.68 -34.79 35.00
N GLN A 375 40.81 -34.33 34.44
CA GLN A 375 41.75 -34.88 33.45
C GLN A 375 41.36 -35.96 32.42
N GLY A 376 41.83 -35.73 31.18
CA GLY A 376 42.84 -36.65 30.63
C GLY A 376 42.79 -36.98 29.13
N ALA A 377 43.94 -36.74 28.49
CA ALA A 377 44.55 -37.43 27.35
C ALA A 377 44.29 -36.93 25.92
N GLU A 378 45.36 -36.30 25.42
CA GLU A 378 45.80 -36.17 24.04
C GLU A 378 45.86 -37.53 23.31
N GLY A 379 45.68 -37.46 21.99
CA GLY A 379 46.00 -38.48 20.98
C GLY A 379 45.93 -37.86 19.61
#